data_AF-K0SF24-F1
#
_entry.id   AF-K0SF24-F1
#
_cell.length_a   1.000
_cell.length_b   1.000
_cell.length_c   1.000
_cell.angle_alpha   90.00
_cell.angle_beta   90.00
_cell.angle_gamma   90.00
#
_symmetry.space_group_name_H-M   'P 1'
#
loop_
_entity.id
_entity.type
_entity.pdbx_description
1 polymer ?
#
loop_
_entity_poly.entity_id
_entity_poly.type
_entity_poly.pdbx_seq_one_letter_code
_entity_poly.pdbx_strand_id
1 'polypeptide(L)'
;YFNMFMMDLLRERASDLYRTKGVLSFHGQGATKFVFQGVHDQINFGPAKNPWGEDEKRINKFVFIGKNLDRKELTEGLMECLYKESETAK
;
A
#
# COMPACT_ATOMS: atom_id res chain seq x y z
N TYR A 1 9.45 -5.53 -0.44
CA TYR A 1 8.17 -6.23 -0.65
C TYR A 1 7.10 -5.31 -1.21
N PHE A 2 6.55 -4.34 -0.48
CA PHE A 2 5.48 -3.48 -1.01
C PHE A 2 5.80 -2.80 -2.36
N ASN A 3 6.98 -2.18 -2.49
CA ASN A 3 7.37 -1.55 -3.76
C ASN A 3 7.45 -2.55 -4.92
N MET A 4 7.88 -3.80 -4.66
CA MET A 4 7.92 -4.84 -5.69
C MET A 4 6.51 -5.26 -6.10
N PHE A 5 5.64 -5.55 -5.12
CA PHE A 5 4.23 -5.85 -5.37
C PHE A 5 3.56 -4.77 -6.24
N MET A 6 3.74 -3.49 -5.91
CA MET A 6 3.15 -2.41 -6.69
C MET A 6 3.73 -2.32 -8.11
N MET A 7 5.04 -2.54 -8.28
CA MET A 7 5.68 -2.52 -9.60
C MET A 7 5.19 -3.67 -10.48
N ASP A 8 5.04 -4.87 -9.93
CA ASP A 8 4.54 -6.03 -10.68
C ASP A 8 3.05 -5.86 -11.02
N LEU A 9 2.25 -5.39 -10.06
CA LEU A 9 0.83 -5.07 -10.29
C LEU A 9 0.66 -4.04 -11.43
N LEU A 10 1.45 -2.98 -11.45
CA LEU A 10 1.37 -1.96 -12.50
C LEU A 10 1.85 -2.52 -13.85
N ARG A 11 2.93 -3.31 -13.86
CA ARG A 11 3.44 -3.93 -15.09
C ARG A 11 2.39 -4.83 -15.75
N GLU A 12 1.66 -5.60 -14.95
CA GLU A 12 0.72 -6.60 -15.47
C GLU A 12 -0.69 -6.07 -15.69
N ARG A 13 -1.13 -5.07 -14.91
CA ARG A 13 -2.54 -4.66 -14.83
C ARG A 13 -2.76 -3.14 -14.96
N ALA A 14 -1.76 -2.34 -15.33
CA ALA A 14 -1.93 -0.87 -15.44
C ALA A 14 -3.11 -0.44 -16.33
N SER A 15 -3.38 -1.15 -17.43
CA SER A 15 -4.51 -0.85 -18.34
C SER A 15 -5.89 -1.06 -17.70
N ASP A 16 -5.96 -1.94 -16.70
CA ASP A 16 -7.18 -2.30 -15.98
C ASP A 16 -7.34 -1.47 -14.70
N LEU A 17 -6.30 -0.78 -14.25
CA LEU A 17 -6.31 0.16 -13.13
C LEU A 17 -6.61 1.58 -13.61
N TYR A 18 -7.73 2.15 -13.16
CA TYR A 18 -8.12 3.52 -13.49
C TYR A 18 -7.64 4.51 -12.44
N ARG A 19 -7.79 4.13 -11.16
CA ARG A 19 -7.33 4.96 -10.04
C ARG A 19 -6.95 4.08 -8.87
N THR A 20 -5.84 4.44 -8.24
CA THR A 20 -5.37 3.77 -7.03
C THR A 20 -5.08 4.81 -5.96
N LYS A 21 -5.42 4.52 -4.70
CA LYS A 21 -5.02 5.34 -3.55
C LYS A 21 -4.63 4.43 -2.40
N GLY A 22 -3.70 4.89 -1.57
CA GLY A 22 -3.41 4.23 -0.32
C GLY A 22 -2.93 5.16 0.77
N VAL A 23 -3.20 4.75 2.00
CA VAL A 23 -2.62 5.27 3.24
C VAL A 23 -1.87 4.11 3.88
N LEU A 24 -0.59 4.32 4.22
CA LEU A 24 0.29 3.27 4.67
C LEU A 24 1.06 3.67 5.93
N SER A 25 1.33 2.64 6.72
CA SER A 25 2.24 2.66 7.87
C SER A 25 3.35 1.64 7.60
N PHE A 26 4.58 2.12 7.47
CA PHE A 26 5.75 1.26 7.31
C PHE A 26 6.44 1.01 8.65
N HIS A 27 6.89 -0.23 8.84
CA HIS A 27 7.75 -0.59 9.96
C HIS A 27 9.04 0.25 9.96
N GLY A 28 9.48 0.69 11.13
CA GLY A 28 10.71 1.49 11.29
C GLY A 28 10.60 2.97 10.90
N GLN A 29 9.43 3.47 10.48
CA GLN A 29 9.25 4.87 10.02
C GLN A 29 8.65 5.82 11.08
N GLY A 30 8.65 5.43 12.35
CA GLY A 30 8.12 6.25 13.44
C GLY A 30 6.67 6.66 13.21
N ALA A 31 6.32 7.93 13.43
CA ALA A 31 4.98 8.48 13.20
C ALA A 31 4.72 8.89 11.74
N THR A 32 5.65 8.65 10.81
CA THR A 32 5.48 9.08 9.42
C THR A 32 4.32 8.33 8.76
N LYS A 33 3.36 9.09 8.24
CA LYS A 33 2.23 8.58 7.46
C LYS A 33 2.59 8.66 6.00
N PHE A 34 2.40 7.59 5.25
CA PHE A 34 2.66 7.58 3.81
C PHE A 34 1.36 7.52 3.05
N VAL A 35 1.33 8.18 1.91
CA VAL A 35 0.21 8.11 0.97
C VAL A 35 0.74 7.84 -0.43
N PHE A 36 -0.08 7.17 -1.23
CA PHE A 36 0.07 7.23 -2.66
C PHE A 36 -1.24 7.48 -3.36
N GLN A 37 -1.11 7.98 -4.57
CA GLN A 37 -2.20 8.11 -5.52
C GLN A 37 -1.68 7.78 -6.91
N GLY A 38 -2.53 7.14 -7.70
CA GLY A 38 -2.26 6.88 -9.10
C GLY A 38 -3.47 7.04 -9.99
N VAL A 39 -3.17 7.39 -11.23
CA VAL A 39 -4.11 7.45 -12.36
C VAL A 39 -3.47 6.67 -13.48
N HIS A 40 -4.08 5.55 -13.87
CA HIS A 40 -3.46 4.57 -14.75
C HIS A 40 -2.09 4.10 -14.25
N ASP A 41 -1.04 4.30 -15.04
CA ASP A 41 0.34 3.90 -14.77
C ASP A 41 1.12 4.93 -13.94
N GLN A 42 0.61 6.16 -13.81
CA GLN A 42 1.29 7.21 -13.04
C GLN A 42 1.00 7.05 -11.57
N ILE A 43 2.05 6.84 -10.77
CA ILE A 43 1.97 6.71 -9.31
C ILE A 43 2.84 7.78 -8.66
N ASN A 44 2.25 8.51 -7.72
CA ASN A 44 2.97 9.39 -6.81
C ASN A 44 2.86 8.81 -5.39
N PHE A 45 4.01 8.56 -4.77
CA PHE A 45 4.14 7.99 -3.42
C PHE A 45 5.07 8.87 -2.59
N GLY A 46 4.70 9.12 -1.33
CA GLY A 46 5.54 9.87 -0.41
C GLY A 46 4.92 10.05 0.96
N PRO A 47 5.60 10.78 1.86
CA PRO A 47 5.03 11.15 3.15
C PRO A 47 3.80 12.05 2.95
N ALA A 48 2.77 11.79 3.76
CA ALA A 48 1.62 12.66 3.87
C ALA A 48 2.02 13.98 4.54
N LYS A 49 1.24 15.03 4.29
CA LYS A 49 1.43 16.35 4.92
C LYS A 49 1.45 16.26 6.45
N ASN A 50 0.59 15.42 7.03
CA ASN A 50 0.48 15.23 8.46
C ASN A 50 0.94 13.80 8.82
N PRO A 51 1.75 13.63 9.89
CA PRO A 51 2.07 12.31 10.42
C PRO A 51 0.82 11.63 11.00
N TRP A 52 1.00 10.40 11.49
CA TRP A 52 0.02 9.77 12.36
C TRP A 52 -0.11 10.57 13.66
N GLY A 53 -1.34 10.90 14.07
CA GLY A 53 -1.59 11.47 15.39
C GLY A 53 -1.23 10.48 16.51
N GLU A 54 -0.99 10.98 17.72
CA GLU A 54 -0.61 10.16 18.88
C GLU A 54 -1.66 9.08 19.19
N ASP A 55 -2.95 9.45 19.14
CA ASP A 55 -4.08 8.53 19.35
C ASP A 55 -4.66 7.94 18.05
N GLU A 56 -4.06 8.26 16.89
CA GLU A 56 -4.58 7.79 15.61
C GLU A 56 -4.17 6.34 15.37
N LYS A 57 -5.16 5.46 15.21
CA LYS A 57 -4.90 4.07 14.85
C LYS A 57 -4.20 3.99 13.49
N ARG A 58 -2.94 3.54 13.51
CA ARG A 58 -2.19 3.27 12.28
C ARG A 58 -2.83 2.11 11.52
N ILE A 59 -3.19 2.38 10.28
CA ILE A 59 -3.80 1.41 9.39
C ILE A 59 -3.16 1.47 8.01
N ASN A 60 -3.19 0.33 7.32
CA ASN A 60 -2.98 0.29 5.89
C ASN A 60 -4.36 0.23 5.22
N LYS A 61 -4.65 1.18 4.33
CA LYS A 61 -5.91 1.22 3.59
C LYS A 61 -5.62 1.49 2.13
N PHE A 62 -6.25 0.71 1.26
CA PHE A 62 -6.07 0.77 -0.17
C PHE A 62 -7.42 0.90 -0.87
N VAL A 63 -7.45 1.64 -1.98
CA VAL A 63 -8.59 1.76 -2.88
C VAL A 63 -8.06 1.54 -4.29
N PHE A 64 -8.56 0.50 -4.96
CA PHE A 64 -8.32 0.23 -6.37
C PHE A 64 -9.65 0.39 -7.12
N ILE A 65 -9.62 1.14 -8.21
CA ILE A 65 -10.76 1.36 -9.10
C ILE A 65 -10.30 0.95 -10.48
N GLY A 66 -11.04 0.05 -11.12
CA GLY A 66 -10.63 -0.57 -12.38
C GLY A 66 -11.63 -1.61 -12.84
N LYS A 67 -11.24 -2.37 -13.88
CA LYS A 67 -12.00 -3.51 -14.41
C LYS A 67 -11.21 -4.80 -14.20
N ASN A 68 -11.89 -5.96 -14.22
CA ASN A 68 -11.28 -7.29 -14.07
C ASN A 68 -10.37 -7.43 -12.82
N LEU A 69 -10.66 -6.67 -11.75
CA LEU A 69 -9.87 -6.71 -10.54
C LEU A 69 -10.27 -7.92 -9.69
N ASP A 70 -9.33 -8.82 -9.44
CA ASP A 70 -9.52 -9.88 -8.46
C ASP A 70 -9.23 -9.35 -7.06
N ARG A 71 -10.30 -9.19 -6.27
CA ARG A 71 -10.20 -8.70 -4.90
C ARG A 71 -9.37 -9.62 -4.02
N LYS A 72 -9.47 -10.94 -4.20
CA LYS A 72 -8.79 -11.92 -3.37
C LYS A 72 -7.28 -11.86 -3.65
N GLU A 73 -6.90 -11.93 -4.93
CA GLU A 73 -5.51 -11.83 -5.37
C GLU A 73 -4.83 -10.55 -4.85
N LEU A 74 -5.48 -9.39 -5.03
CA LEU A 74 -4.98 -8.10 -4.54
C LEU A 74 -4.84 -8.06 -3.02
N THR A 75 -5.81 -8.65 -2.30
CA THR A 75 -5.78 -8.69 -0.84
C THR A 75 -4.64 -9.58 -0.35
N GLU A 76 -4.47 -10.76 -0.94
CA GLU A 76 -3.42 -11.71 -0.57
C GLU A 76 -2.03 -11.12 -0.82
N GLY A 77 -1.77 -10.54 -1.99
CA GLY A 77 -0.49 -9.89 -2.28
C GLY A 77 -0.17 -8.70 -1.35
N LEU A 78 -1.19 -7.94 -0.92
CA LEU A 78 -1.01 -6.89 0.09
C LEU A 78 -0.74 -7.46 1.49
N MET A 79 -1.37 -8.57 1.86
CA MET A 79 -1.14 -9.22 3.16
C MET A 79 0.28 -9.78 3.25
N GLU A 80 0.87 -10.25 2.15
CA GLU A 80 2.28 -10.65 2.08
C GLU A 80 3.25 -9.49 2.32
N CYS A 81 2.82 -8.26 2.07
CA CYS A 81 3.62 -7.07 2.34
C CYS A 81 3.65 -6.67 3.82
N LEU A 82 2.81 -7.27 4.68
CA LEU A 82 2.81 -6.95 6.11
C LEU A 82 4.13 -7.34 6.74
N TYR A 83 4.66 -6.42 7.56
CA TYR A 83 5.82 -6.71 8.38
C TYR A 83 5.48 -7.85 9.35
N LYS A 84 6.27 -8.92 9.28
CA LYS A 84 6.22 -10.04 10.23
C LYS A 84 7.34 -9.80 11.22
N GLU A 85 6.97 -9.54 12.47
CA GLU A 85 7.96 -9.56 13.54
C GLU A 85 8.53 -10.98 13.60
N SER A 86 9.85 -11.11 13.49
CA SER A 86 10.49 -12.42 13.68
C SER A 86 10.18 -12.87 15.10
N GLU A 87 9.68 -14.09 15.27
CA GLU A 87 9.63 -14.80 16.56
C GLU A 87 11.07 -15.00 17.07
N THR A 88 11.70 -13.94 17.58
CA THR A 88 13.01 -13.99 18.23
C THR A 88 12.86 -13.37 19.61
N ALA A 89 12.18 -14.08 20.51
CA ALA A 89 12.40 -14.05 21.95
C ALA A 89 11.40 -14.98 22.67
N LYS A 90 11.71 -16.27 22.71
CA LYS A 90 11.57 -17.10 23.92
C LYS A 90 12.75 -18.04 24.00
#